data_AF-A5BZJ2-F1
#
_entry.id   AF-A5BZJ2-F1
#
_cell.length_a   1.000
_cell.length_b   1.000
_cell.length_c   1.000
_cell.angle_alpha   90.00
_cell.angle_beta   90.00
_cell.angle_gamma   90.00
#
_symmetry.space_group_name_H-M   'P 1'
#
loop_
_entity.id
_entity.type
_entity.pdbx_description
1 polymer ?
#
loop_
_entity_poly.entity_id
_entity_poly.type
_entity_poly.pdbx_seq_one_letter_code
_entity_poly.pdbx_strand_id
1 'polypeptide(L)'
;MSGVWVFDKNGVARLVTNPTRESFEQKEPPFPGTATAPGARPRLLVYLPENQVIRSYTELEQRLNQLGWSRYHNYQHPSLVQFHKSDNSSHLLSLPKSFANFKSFHFYDIVVKNRSFFEVREA
;
A
#
# COMPACT_ATOMS: atom_id res chain seq x y z
N MET A 1 1.39 -21.90 -15.47
CA MET A 1 2.73 -22.46 -15.18
C MET A 1 3.61 -21.37 -14.56
N SER A 2 3.29 -20.88 -13.35
CA SER A 2 4.16 -19.93 -12.63
C SER A 2 4.37 -20.43 -11.21
N GLY A 3 5.63 -20.55 -10.81
CA GLY A 3 6.05 -20.95 -9.47
C GLY A 3 7.57 -21.06 -9.41
N VAL A 4 8.15 -20.86 -8.23
CA VAL A 4 9.59 -20.96 -7.98
C VAL A 4 9.86 -22.25 -7.22
N TRP A 5 10.83 -23.04 -7.70
CA TRP A 5 11.31 -24.21 -6.99
C TRP A 5 12.26 -23.78 -5.88
N VAL A 6 11.98 -24.21 -4.64
CA VAL A 6 12.85 -23.97 -3.47
C VAL A 6 13.37 -25.32 -2.99
N PHE A 7 14.68 -25.37 -2.72
CA PHE A 7 15.36 -26.57 -2.23
C PHE A 7 15.73 -26.40 -0.75
N ASP A 8 15.34 -27.37 0.07
CA ASP A 8 15.78 -27.43 1.47
C ASP A 8 17.18 -28.00 1.61
N LYS A 9 17.83 -27.69 2.74
CA LYS A 9 19.08 -28.33 3.19
C LYS A 9 19.02 -29.86 3.29
N ASN A 10 17.81 -30.42 3.37
CA ASN A 10 17.57 -31.86 3.39
C ASN A 10 17.37 -32.46 1.97
N GLY A 11 17.57 -31.68 0.91
CA GLY A 11 17.44 -32.12 -0.48
C GLY A 11 16.01 -32.19 -1.01
N VAL A 12 15.02 -31.71 -0.25
CA VAL A 12 13.61 -31.71 -0.67
C VAL A 12 13.34 -30.49 -1.54
N ALA A 13 12.78 -30.72 -2.73
CA ALA A 13 12.33 -29.66 -3.63
C ALA A 13 10.84 -29.39 -3.44
N ARG A 14 10.46 -28.13 -3.24
CA ARG A 14 9.06 -27.68 -3.18
C ARG A 14 8.77 -26.66 -4.27
N LEU A 15 7.62 -26.78 -4.93
CA LEU A 15 7.15 -25.78 -5.90
C LEU A 15 6.28 -24.75 -5.17
N VAL A 16 6.79 -23.53 -5.05
CA VAL A 16 6.05 -22.40 -4.50
C VAL A 16 5.33 -21.70 -5.65
N THR A 17 4.02 -21.88 -5.75
CA THR A 17 3.21 -21.37 -6.88
C THR A 17 3.03 -19.85 -6.85
N ASN A 18 3.01 -19.24 -5.65
CA ASN A 18 2.90 -17.80 -5.45
C ASN A 18 3.93 -17.29 -4.44
N PRO A 19 5.22 -17.22 -4.81
CA PRO A 19 6.31 -16.88 -3.89
C PRO A 19 6.12 -15.52 -3.24
N THR A 20 5.43 -14.61 -3.90
CA THR A 20 5.05 -13.30 -3.39
C THR A 20 4.10 -13.41 -2.19
N ARG A 21 3.03 -14.22 -2.27
CA ARG A 21 1.99 -14.30 -1.22
C ARG A 21 2.50 -15.00 0.04
N GLU A 22 3.22 -16.11 -0.13
CA GLU A 22 3.77 -16.86 1.01
C GLU A 22 4.87 -16.07 1.75
N SER A 23 5.63 -15.23 1.04
CA SER A 23 6.60 -14.30 1.66
C SER A 23 5.93 -13.20 2.50
N PHE A 24 4.67 -12.85 2.23
CA PHE A 24 3.91 -11.88 3.05
C PHE A 24 3.27 -12.51 4.29
N GLU A 25 2.90 -13.79 4.23
CA GLU A 25 2.29 -14.52 5.36
C GLU A 25 3.35 -15.01 6.37
N GLN A 26 4.61 -15.17 5.94
CA GLN A 26 5.74 -15.42 6.83
C GLN A 26 6.27 -14.11 7.44
N LYS A 27 6.11 -14.00 8.76
CA LYS A 27 6.49 -12.83 9.57
C LYS A 27 8.01 -12.57 9.63
N GLU A 28 8.82 -13.52 9.18
CA GLU A 28 10.27 -13.39 9.04
C GLU A 28 10.72 -14.07 7.73
N PRO A 29 11.59 -13.43 6.92
CA PRO A 29 12.17 -14.10 5.77
C PRO A 29 12.98 -15.32 6.25
N PRO A 30 12.82 -16.51 5.65
CA PRO A 30 13.52 -17.71 6.08
C PRO A 30 15.05 -17.61 5.95
N PHE A 31 15.57 -16.60 5.24
CA PHE A 31 16.99 -16.33 5.09
C PHE A 31 17.27 -14.82 5.04
N PRO A 32 18.32 -14.32 5.72
CA PRO A 32 18.81 -12.96 5.49
C PRO A 32 19.41 -12.90 4.08
N GLY A 33 18.81 -12.11 3.19
CA GLY A 33 19.35 -11.87 1.84
C GLY A 33 18.64 -12.57 0.69
N THR A 34 17.52 -13.27 0.90
CA THR A 34 16.67 -13.68 -0.22
C THR A 34 16.09 -12.44 -0.88
N ALA A 35 16.51 -12.20 -2.13
CA ALA A 35 15.94 -11.16 -2.98
C ALA A 35 14.44 -11.44 -3.15
N THR A 36 13.61 -10.77 -2.35
CA THR A 36 12.19 -10.65 -2.61
C THR A 36 12.04 -10.08 -4.02
N ALA A 37 11.27 -10.76 -4.87
CA ALA A 37 11.05 -10.31 -6.26
C ALA A 37 10.66 -8.82 -6.27
N PRO A 38 11.08 -8.01 -7.26
CA PRO A 38 10.69 -6.61 -7.38
C PRO A 38 9.16 -6.52 -7.42
N GLY A 39 8.54 -6.09 -6.31
CA GLY A 39 7.09 -6.17 -6.09
C GLY A 39 6.63 -6.93 -4.83
N ALA A 40 7.51 -7.71 -4.20
CA ALA A 40 7.27 -8.38 -2.92
C ALA A 40 7.66 -7.52 -1.70
N ARG A 41 8.37 -6.41 -1.92
CA ARG A 41 8.68 -5.46 -0.85
C ARG A 41 7.44 -4.63 -0.50
N PRO A 42 7.16 -4.39 0.79
CA PRO A 42 6.05 -3.56 1.18
C PRO A 42 6.25 -2.14 0.63
N ARG A 43 5.21 -1.64 -0.03
CA ARG A 43 5.20 -0.27 -0.57
C ARG A 43 4.78 0.69 0.53
N LEU A 44 5.53 1.77 0.67
CA LEU A 44 5.33 2.81 1.66
C LEU A 44 4.86 4.08 0.97
N LEU A 45 3.87 4.74 1.56
CA LEU A 45 3.45 6.08 1.15
C LEU A 45 4.27 7.11 1.90
N VAL A 46 4.95 7.99 1.18
CA VAL A 46 5.81 9.04 1.75
C VAL A 46 5.23 10.40 1.43
N TYR A 47 5.09 11.24 2.44
CA TYR A 47 4.78 12.66 2.30
C TYR A 47 6.08 13.46 2.10
N LEU A 48 6.23 14.04 0.91
CA LEU A 48 7.49 14.63 0.44
C LEU A 48 7.95 15.85 1.24
N PRO A 49 7.09 16.83 1.61
CA PRO A 49 7.54 18.05 2.29
C PRO A 49 8.25 17.80 3.64
N GLU A 50 7.89 16.73 4.34
CA GLU A 50 8.51 16.35 5.63
C GLU A 50 9.29 15.03 5.54
N ASN A 51 9.39 14.44 4.34
CA ASN A 51 9.93 13.10 4.09
C ASN A 51 9.37 12.04 5.08
N GLN A 52 8.10 12.17 5.45
CA GLN A 52 7.45 11.36 6.47
C GLN A 52 6.80 10.12 5.84
N VAL A 53 7.07 8.93 6.36
CA VAL A 53 6.34 7.71 5.98
C VAL A 53 4.98 7.70 6.68
N ILE A 54 3.91 7.61 5.91
CA ILE A 54 2.54 7.51 6.42
C ILE A 54 2.28 6.08 6.87
N ARG A 55 1.99 5.91 8.16
CA ARG A 55 1.78 4.59 8.80
C ARG A 55 0.36 4.40 9.33
N SER A 56 -0.41 5.48 9.43
CA SER A 56 -1.78 5.43 9.95
C SER A 56 -2.74 6.26 9.12
N TYR A 57 -4.03 5.94 9.28
CA TYR A 57 -5.10 6.68 8.63
C TYR A 57 -5.20 8.13 9.15
N THR A 58 -4.96 8.34 10.45
CA THR A 58 -4.97 9.67 11.08
C THR A 58 -3.92 10.58 10.48
N GLU A 59 -2.69 10.07 10.28
CA GLU A 59 -1.62 10.82 9.60
C GLU A 59 -2.02 11.15 8.16
N LEU A 60 -2.53 10.17 7.41
CA LEU A 60 -2.97 10.38 6.02
C LEU A 60 -4.07 11.45 5.93
N GLU A 61 -5.10 11.34 6.77
CA GLU A 61 -6.23 12.26 6.83
C GLU A 61 -5.77 13.68 7.17
N GLN A 62 -4.86 13.84 8.13
CA GLN A 62 -4.28 15.15 8.45
C GLN A 62 -3.56 15.77 7.26
N ARG A 63 -2.74 15.00 6.53
CA ARG A 63 -2.04 15.51 5.33
C ARG A 63 -3.00 15.82 4.20
N LEU A 64 -3.99 14.97 3.97
CA LEU A 64 -5.02 15.19 2.96
C LEU A 64 -5.83 16.47 3.27
N ASN A 65 -6.20 16.69 4.54
CA ASN A 65 -6.89 17.90 4.97
C ASN A 65 -6.07 19.17 4.72
N GLN A 66 -4.76 19.15 4.97
CA GLN A 66 -3.85 20.26 4.66
C GLN A 66 -3.77 20.56 3.16
N LEU A 67 -4.02 19.55 2.31
CA LEU A 67 -4.05 19.67 0.85
C LEU A 67 -5.45 20.00 0.30
N GLY A 68 -6.41 20.30 1.17
CA GLY A 68 -7.78 20.68 0.84
C GLY A 68 -8.76 19.52 0.71
N TRP A 69 -8.34 18.28 0.92
CA TRP A 69 -9.27 17.15 0.88
C TRP A 69 -10.15 17.12 2.12
N SER A 70 -11.42 16.79 1.93
CA SER A 70 -12.40 16.65 3.01
C SER A 70 -13.07 15.29 2.97
N ARG A 71 -13.48 14.77 4.13
CA ARG A 71 -14.11 13.46 4.23
C ARG A 71 -15.53 13.49 3.68
N TYR A 72 -15.80 12.62 2.71
CA TYR A 72 -17.11 12.46 2.10
C TYR A 72 -17.83 11.26 2.74
N HIS A 73 -18.99 11.51 3.36
CA HIS A 73 -19.81 10.47 3.94
C HIS A 73 -20.70 9.83 2.88
N ASN A 74 -20.33 8.62 2.45
CA ASN A 74 -21.15 7.82 1.56
C ASN A 74 -21.81 6.66 2.31
N TYR A 75 -23.14 6.72 2.44
CA TYR A 75 -23.92 5.70 3.14
C TYR A 75 -24.09 4.39 2.36
N GLN A 76 -23.79 4.37 1.06
CA GLN A 76 -23.92 3.18 0.22
C GLN A 76 -22.76 2.18 0.42
N HIS A 77 -21.59 2.66 0.86
CA HIS A 77 -20.39 1.84 1.03
C HIS A 77 -19.74 2.05 2.40
N PRO A 78 -20.31 1.48 3.49
CA PRO A 78 -19.84 1.70 4.85
C PRO A 78 -18.44 1.12 5.16
N SER A 79 -17.93 0.26 4.28
CA SER A 79 -16.59 -0.33 4.35
C SER A 79 -15.50 0.59 3.78
N LEU A 80 -15.88 1.66 3.08
CA LEU A 80 -14.99 2.61 2.45
C LEU A 80 -15.04 3.95 3.16
N VAL A 81 -13.93 4.66 3.11
CA VAL A 81 -13.83 6.05 3.49
C VAL A 81 -13.41 6.82 2.24
N GLN A 82 -14.20 7.82 1.90
CA GLN A 82 -14.00 8.61 0.70
C GLN A 82 -13.52 10.01 1.07
N PHE A 83 -12.63 10.56 0.26
CA PHE A 83 -12.20 11.95 0.36
C PHE A 83 -12.46 12.67 -0.95
N HIS A 84 -12.85 13.93 -0.84
CA HIS A 84 -13.15 14.80 -1.96
C HIS A 84 -12.33 16.08 -1.86
N LYS A 85 -11.79 16.56 -2.99
CA LYS A 85 -10.80 17.65 -2.98
C LYS A 85 -11.40 19.03 -2.82
N SER A 86 -12.54 19.30 -3.46
CA SER A 86 -13.27 20.56 -3.36
C SER A 86 -14.58 20.44 -4.13
N ASP A 87 -15.60 21.19 -3.73
CA ASP A 87 -16.92 21.22 -4.40
C ASP A 87 -16.84 21.46 -5.91
N ASN A 88 -15.75 22.08 -6.38
CA ASN A 88 -15.52 22.40 -7.79
C ASN A 88 -14.64 21.37 -8.52
N SER A 89 -14.18 20.31 -7.84
CA SER A 89 -13.30 19.28 -8.38
C SER A 89 -13.98 17.92 -8.38
N SER A 90 -13.85 17.17 -9.48
CA SER A 90 -14.34 15.78 -9.56
C SER A 90 -13.40 14.77 -8.91
N HIS A 91 -12.35 15.23 -8.22
CA HIS A 91 -11.37 14.35 -7.60
C HIS A 91 -11.92 13.71 -6.33
N LEU A 92 -12.11 12.40 -6.40
CA LEU A 92 -12.50 11.53 -5.29
C LEU A 92 -11.42 10.48 -5.04
N LEU A 93 -11.04 10.27 -3.78
CA LEU A 93 -10.25 9.14 -3.31
C LEU A 93 -11.18 8.16 -2.62
N SER A 94 -11.08 6.87 -2.94
CA SER A 94 -11.84 5.81 -2.27
C SER A 94 -10.89 4.84 -1.59
N LEU A 95 -10.88 4.86 -0.27
CA LEU A 95 -9.90 4.15 0.54
C LEU A 95 -10.60 3.16 1.49
N PRO A 96 -10.00 2.00 1.76
CA PRO A 96 -10.48 1.08 2.79
C PRO A 96 -10.54 1.76 4.16
N LYS A 97 -11.54 1.40 4.97
CA LYS A 97 -11.69 1.92 6.34
C LYS A 97 -10.51 1.59 7.27
N SER A 98 -9.84 0.47 7.03
CA SER A 98 -8.63 0.08 7.75
C SER A 98 -7.40 0.30 6.90
N PHE A 99 -6.40 0.99 7.45
CA PHE A 99 -5.12 1.24 6.79
C PHE A 99 -4.36 -0.06 6.45
N ALA A 100 -4.53 -1.11 7.27
CA ALA A 100 -3.95 -2.43 7.01
C ALA A 100 -4.48 -3.09 5.73
N ASN A 101 -5.64 -2.66 5.22
CA ASN A 101 -6.22 -3.16 3.99
C ASN A 101 -5.76 -2.40 2.74
N PHE A 102 -4.83 -1.45 2.88
CA PHE A 102 -4.28 -0.73 1.75
C PHE A 102 -3.46 -1.65 0.86
N LYS A 103 -3.91 -1.72 -0.38
CA LYS A 103 -3.24 -2.34 -1.52
C LYS A 103 -2.50 -1.27 -2.32
N SER A 104 -1.53 -1.70 -3.13
CA SER A 104 -0.69 -0.82 -3.96
C SER A 104 -1.48 0.22 -4.76
N PHE A 105 -2.62 -0.16 -5.36
CA PHE A 105 -3.41 0.77 -6.16
C PHE A 105 -4.04 1.90 -5.34
N HIS A 106 -4.35 1.70 -4.05
CA HIS A 106 -4.82 2.77 -3.17
C HIS A 106 -3.73 3.82 -2.94
N PHE A 107 -2.48 3.38 -2.75
CA PHE A 107 -1.34 4.31 -2.65
C PHE A 107 -1.13 5.10 -3.94
N TYR A 108 -1.21 4.43 -5.11
CA TYR A 108 -1.08 5.14 -6.39
C TYR A 108 -2.23 6.09 -6.66
N ASP A 109 -3.47 5.77 -6.28
CA ASP A 109 -4.59 6.69 -6.43
C ASP A 109 -4.34 7.99 -5.65
N ILE A 110 -3.79 7.90 -4.43
CA ILE A 110 -3.37 9.05 -3.62
C ILE A 110 -2.26 9.84 -4.35
N VAL A 111 -1.21 9.16 -4.81
CA VAL A 111 -0.07 9.80 -5.48
C VAL A 111 -0.48 10.47 -6.78
N VAL A 112 -1.28 9.83 -7.62
CA VAL A 112 -1.72 10.40 -8.91
C VAL A 112 -2.51 11.69 -8.69
N LYS A 113 -3.37 11.74 -7.66
CA LYS A 113 -4.15 12.95 -7.36
C LYS A 113 -3.39 14.02 -6.57
N ASN A 114 -2.21 13.68 -6.03
CA ASN A 114 -1.39 14.54 -5.18
C ASN A 114 0.11 14.43 -5.51
N ARG A 115 0.45 14.40 -6.80
CA ARG A 115 1.78 14.01 -7.31
C ARG A 115 2.94 14.82 -6.73
N SER A 116 2.72 16.09 -6.40
CA SER A 116 3.76 16.95 -5.83
C SER A 116 4.02 16.72 -4.34
N PHE A 117 3.15 15.98 -3.65
CA PHE A 117 3.17 15.84 -2.19
C PHE A 117 3.40 14.42 -1.72
N PHE A 118 3.11 13.41 -2.55
CA PHE A 118 3.25 12.01 -2.17
C PHE A 118 4.06 11.20 -3.18
N GLU A 119 4.76 10.21 -2.66
CA GLU A 119 5.52 9.23 -3.42
C GLU A 119 5.29 7.83 -2.84
N VAL A 120 5.31 6.80 -3.70
CA VAL A 120 5.36 5.40 -3.25
C VAL A 120 6.81 4.93 -3.30
N ARG A 121 7.36 4.53 -2.16
CA ARG A 121 8.71 3.95 -2.05
C ARG A 121 8.65 2.47 -1.70
N GLU A 122 9.67 1.73 -2.09
CA GLU A 122 9.90 0.38 -1.58
C GLU A 122 10.61 0.47 -0.23
N ALA A 123 10.17 -0.32 0.75
CA ALA A 123 10.83 -0.45 2.05
C ALA A 123 12.17 -1.19 1.95
#